data_AF-A0AAV3A6A7-F1
#
_entry.id   AF-A0AAV3A6A7-F1
#
_cell.length_a   1.000
_cell.length_b   1.000
_cell.length_c   1.000
_cell.angle_alpha   90.00
_cell.angle_beta   90.00
_cell.angle_gamma   90.00
#
_symmetry.space_group_name_H-M   'P 1'
#
loop_
_entity.id
_entity.type
_entity.pdbx_description
1 polymer ?
#
loop_
_entity_poly.entity_id
_entity_poly.type
_entity_poly.pdbx_seq_one_letter_code
_entity_poly.pdbx_strand_id
1 'polypeptide(L)'
;MTSCSSCVSSLQLQYQGMPFSTPGFSFPYWSEKGLPSAALGYRTWRCLCAGERLLQARDAFSAISEFFQLVLDDQNSLNPSAADLLRLLEVARRASEALLRNLKDALIILGYQLPPSQPEPLSWAQTDENAFKRKVRGYVLCRDFRDWLTRLPKDMEILKGTWRLKDSLGQDKKDCCRP
;
A
#
# COMPACT_ATOMS: atom_id res chain seq x y z
N MET A 1 0.51 -10.17 -9.94
CA MET A 1 0.29 -8.90 -9.20
C MET A 1 1.28 -7.79 -9.59
N THR A 2 2.57 -8.08 -9.82
CA THR A 2 3.59 -7.10 -10.28
C THR A 2 3.31 -6.44 -11.65
N SER A 3 2.61 -7.14 -12.54
CA SER A 3 2.16 -6.57 -13.82
C SER A 3 1.10 -5.46 -13.63
N CYS A 4 0.18 -5.62 -12.67
CA CYS A 4 -0.92 -4.67 -12.46
C CYS A 4 -0.46 -3.33 -11.87
N SER A 5 0.51 -3.32 -10.95
CA SER A 5 1.04 -2.09 -10.35
C SER A 5 1.85 -1.23 -11.33
N SER A 6 2.61 -1.88 -12.20
CA SER A 6 3.38 -1.23 -13.26
C SER A 6 2.44 -0.64 -14.33
N CYS A 7 1.38 -1.38 -14.71
CA CYS A 7 0.36 -0.90 -15.64
C CYS A 7 -0.45 0.27 -15.09
N VAL A 8 -0.87 0.22 -13.82
CA VAL A 8 -1.65 1.30 -13.19
C VAL A 8 -0.83 2.59 -13.09
N SER A 9 0.44 2.50 -12.67
CA SER A 9 1.33 3.68 -12.60
C SER A 9 1.59 4.30 -13.97
N SER A 10 1.88 3.46 -14.97
CA SER A 10 2.21 3.93 -16.33
C SER A 10 0.99 4.53 -17.02
N LEU A 11 -0.18 3.90 -16.89
CA LEU A 11 -1.40 4.38 -17.51
C LEU A 11 -1.93 5.65 -16.83
N GLN A 12 -1.80 5.74 -15.51
CA GLN A 12 -2.19 6.96 -14.79
C GLN A 12 -1.37 8.16 -15.27
N LEU A 13 -0.04 8.04 -15.36
CA LEU A 13 0.84 9.09 -15.86
C LEU A 13 0.52 9.50 -17.31
N GLN A 14 0.17 8.52 -18.16
CA GLN A 14 -0.17 8.78 -19.56
C GLN A 14 -1.39 9.68 -19.73
N TYR A 15 -2.43 9.53 -18.89
CA TYR A 15 -3.65 10.33 -18.98
C TYR A 15 -3.59 11.68 -18.25
N GLN A 16 -2.54 11.96 -17.48
CA GLN A 16 -2.46 13.21 -16.71
C GLN A 16 -1.94 14.42 -17.50
N GLY A 17 -1.39 14.22 -18.71
CA GLY A 17 -0.75 15.28 -19.51
C GLY A 17 0.58 15.77 -18.91
N MET A 18 1.18 16.79 -19.52
CA MET A 18 2.45 17.36 -19.03
C MET A 18 2.28 17.98 -17.63
N PRO A 19 3.26 17.83 -16.71
CA PRO A 19 4.55 17.14 -16.85
C PRO A 19 4.51 15.63 -16.52
N PHE A 20 3.37 15.11 -16.05
CA PHE A 20 3.21 13.71 -15.63
C PHE A 20 3.45 12.71 -16.77
N SER A 21 3.05 13.07 -17.99
CA SER A 21 3.27 12.24 -19.18
C SER A 21 4.70 12.28 -19.74
N THR A 22 5.63 13.04 -19.12
CA THR A 22 7.02 13.12 -19.57
C THR A 22 7.81 11.86 -19.17
N PRO A 23 8.55 11.21 -20.10
CA PRO A 23 9.42 10.08 -19.76
C PRO A 23 10.44 10.44 -18.67
N GLY A 24 10.58 9.58 -17.65
CA GLY A 24 11.50 9.81 -16.53
C GLY A 24 10.98 10.77 -15.45
N PHE A 25 9.77 11.30 -15.61
CA PHE A 25 9.14 12.12 -14.58
C PHE A 25 8.96 11.33 -13.27
N SER A 26 9.41 11.92 -12.16
CA SER A 26 9.19 11.33 -10.84
C SER A 26 9.07 12.39 -9.75
N PHE A 27 8.27 12.08 -8.73
CA PHE A 27 8.21 12.84 -7.48
C PHE A 27 8.54 11.90 -6.31
N PRO A 28 9.83 11.62 -6.06
CA PRO A 28 10.21 10.65 -5.04
C PRO A 28 9.95 11.14 -3.61
N TYR A 29 9.92 12.45 -3.39
CA TYR A 29 9.84 13.05 -2.05
C TYR A 29 8.43 13.43 -1.60
N TRP A 30 7.41 13.30 -2.46
CA TRP A 30 6.05 13.63 -2.09
C TRP A 30 5.36 12.49 -1.35
N SER A 31 4.60 12.87 -0.32
CA SER A 31 3.83 11.98 0.52
C SER A 31 2.43 12.55 0.69
N GLU A 32 1.44 11.69 0.63
CA GLU A 32 0.07 12.06 0.97
C GLU A 32 -0.16 11.83 2.45
N LYS A 33 -0.74 12.82 3.14
CA LYS A 33 -1.06 12.69 4.57
C LYS A 33 -1.98 11.50 4.75
N GLY A 34 -1.61 10.55 5.61
CA GLY A 34 -2.44 9.38 5.89
C GLY A 34 -2.27 8.22 4.91
N LEU A 35 -1.46 8.36 3.84
CA LEU A 35 -1.04 7.25 3.00
C LEU A 35 0.31 6.69 3.50
N PRO A 36 0.37 5.44 4.01
CA PRO A 36 1.60 4.90 4.55
C PRO A 36 2.63 4.58 3.46
N SER A 37 3.86 5.08 3.61
CA SER A 37 4.95 4.75 2.69
C SER A 37 5.57 3.39 3.00
N ALA A 38 5.90 2.62 1.96
CA ALA A 38 6.67 1.38 2.09
C ALA A 38 8.15 1.64 2.40
N ALA A 39 8.64 2.86 2.12
CA ALA A 39 10.03 3.23 2.24
C ALA A 39 10.47 3.28 3.71
N LEU A 40 11.46 2.45 4.04
CA LEU A 40 12.13 2.45 5.33
C LEU A 40 13.64 2.40 5.10
N GLY A 41 14.39 3.05 6.00
CA GLY A 41 15.84 2.86 6.05
C GLY A 41 16.18 1.39 6.30
N TYR A 42 17.25 0.90 5.66
CA TYR A 42 17.64 -0.52 5.71
C TYR A 42 17.75 -1.06 7.15
N ARG A 43 18.38 -0.30 8.06
CA ARG A 43 18.51 -0.68 9.48
C ARG A 43 17.14 -0.86 10.13
N THR A 44 16.25 0.11 9.97
CA THR A 44 14.87 0.04 10.51
C THR A 44 14.14 -1.17 9.96
N TRP A 45 14.15 -1.34 8.63
CA TRP A 45 13.49 -2.47 7.98
C TRP A 45 14.03 -3.82 8.46
N ARG A 46 15.33 -3.96 8.67
CA ARG A 46 15.96 -5.22 9.09
C ARG A 46 15.68 -5.57 10.55
N CYS A 47 15.42 -4.58 11.40
CA CYS A 47 15.13 -4.75 12.83
C CYS A 47 13.66 -5.03 13.15
N LEU A 48 12.73 -4.85 12.20
CA LEU A 48 11.32 -5.19 12.41
C LEU A 48 11.14 -6.69 12.71
N CYS A 49 10.37 -7.00 13.75
CA CYS A 49 9.96 -8.35 14.08
C CYS A 49 8.90 -8.86 13.09
N ALA A 50 8.55 -10.14 13.21
CA ALA A 50 7.62 -10.79 12.30
C ALA A 50 6.21 -10.16 12.37
N GLY A 51 5.66 -10.00 13.57
CA GLY A 51 4.35 -9.40 13.78
C GLY A 51 4.26 -7.96 13.26
N GLU A 52 5.29 -7.14 13.51
CA GLU A 52 5.35 -5.74 13.05
C GLU A 52 5.29 -5.62 11.52
N ARG A 53 5.96 -6.51 10.78
CA ARG A 53 5.91 -6.51 9.31
C ARG A 53 4.49 -6.72 8.79
N LEU A 54 3.77 -7.69 9.36
CA LEU A 54 2.40 -8.00 8.98
C LEU A 54 1.43 -6.90 9.38
N LEU A 55 1.58 -6.33 10.58
CA LEU A 55 0.76 -5.22 11.05
C LEU A 55 0.94 -3.99 10.16
N GLN A 56 2.18 -3.59 9.86
CA GLN A 56 2.45 -2.47 8.95
C GLN A 56 1.85 -2.69 7.56
N ALA A 57 1.99 -3.90 6.99
CA ALA A 57 1.38 -4.21 5.71
C ALA A 57 -0.15 -4.13 5.77
N ARG A 58 -0.77 -4.66 6.83
CA ARG A 58 -2.22 -4.60 7.04
C ARG A 58 -2.70 -3.16 7.10
N ASP A 59 -2.05 -2.30 7.87
CA ASP A 59 -2.44 -0.89 8.02
C ASP A 59 -2.25 -0.12 6.71
N ALA A 60 -1.15 -0.38 6.00
CA ALA A 60 -0.90 0.20 4.69
C ALA A 60 -1.98 -0.19 3.66
N PHE A 61 -2.33 -1.47 3.54
CA PHE A 61 -3.35 -1.91 2.59
C PHE A 61 -4.77 -1.48 2.99
N SER A 62 -5.02 -1.20 4.27
CA SER A 62 -6.26 -0.53 4.72
C SER A 62 -6.34 0.87 4.10
N ALA A 63 -5.35 1.72 4.37
CA ALA A 63 -5.30 3.10 3.86
C ALA A 63 -5.23 3.16 2.33
N ILE A 64 -4.45 2.28 1.68
CA ILE A 64 -4.33 2.23 0.21
C ILE A 64 -5.67 1.95 -0.46
N SER A 65 -6.48 1.03 0.09
CA SER A 65 -7.78 0.68 -0.49
C SER A 65 -8.76 1.85 -0.46
N GLU A 66 -8.72 2.60 0.64
CA GLU A 66 -9.43 3.84 0.90
C GLU A 66 -8.98 4.97 -0.05
N PHE A 67 -7.67 5.16 -0.22
CA PHE A 67 -7.12 6.13 -1.17
C PHE A 67 -7.43 5.79 -2.63
N PHE A 68 -7.52 4.52 -3.00
CA PHE A 68 -7.93 4.13 -4.35
C PHE A 68 -9.36 4.58 -4.66
N GLN A 69 -10.27 4.52 -3.68
CA GLN A 69 -11.62 5.06 -3.86
C GLN A 69 -11.58 6.58 -4.10
N LEU A 70 -10.83 7.32 -3.28
CA LEU A 70 -10.66 8.76 -3.45
C LEU A 70 -10.07 9.12 -4.82
N VAL A 71 -9.05 8.39 -5.28
CA VAL A 71 -8.42 8.61 -6.58
C VAL A 71 -9.35 8.21 -7.74
N LEU A 72 -10.21 7.20 -7.58
CA LEU A 72 -11.26 6.90 -8.56
C LEU A 72 -12.25 8.06 -8.69
N ASP A 73 -12.68 8.63 -7.58
CA ASP A 73 -13.58 9.79 -7.58
C ASP A 73 -12.92 11.01 -8.24
N ASP A 74 -11.64 11.26 -7.94
CA ASP A 74 -10.82 12.28 -8.61
C ASP A 74 -10.75 12.04 -10.12
N GLN A 75 -10.46 10.80 -10.56
CA GLN A 75 -10.32 10.48 -11.99
C GLN A 75 -11.65 10.50 -12.73
N ASN A 76 -12.76 10.13 -12.10
CA ASN A 76 -14.08 10.30 -12.68
C ASN A 76 -14.39 11.78 -12.94
N SER A 77 -13.93 12.70 -12.08
CA SER A 77 -14.10 14.14 -12.28
C SER A 77 -13.11 14.71 -13.31
N LEU A 78 -11.84 14.29 -13.29
CA LEU A 78 -10.78 14.84 -14.14
C LEU A 78 -10.77 14.25 -15.56
N ASN A 79 -11.02 12.95 -15.67
CA ASN A 79 -10.84 12.17 -16.90
C ASN A 79 -12.01 11.16 -17.09
N PRO A 80 -13.27 11.63 -17.14
CA PRO A 80 -14.46 10.74 -17.18
C PRO A 80 -14.48 9.77 -18.37
N SER A 81 -13.84 10.12 -19.47
CA SER A 81 -13.76 9.29 -20.68
C SER A 81 -12.60 8.29 -20.69
N ALA A 82 -11.72 8.30 -19.67
CA ALA A 82 -10.57 7.40 -19.59
C ALA A 82 -10.97 6.03 -18.99
N ALA A 83 -11.83 5.30 -19.70
CA ALA A 83 -12.44 4.05 -19.22
C ALA A 83 -11.41 3.00 -18.78
N ASP A 84 -10.31 2.86 -19.51
CA ASP A 84 -9.24 1.91 -19.16
C ASP A 84 -8.52 2.28 -17.85
N LEU A 85 -8.29 3.58 -17.61
CA LEU A 85 -7.70 4.06 -16.37
C LEU A 85 -8.60 3.75 -15.18
N LEU A 86 -9.88 4.12 -15.28
CA LEU A 86 -10.87 3.88 -14.23
C LEU A 86 -11.00 2.37 -13.93
N ARG A 87 -11.04 1.54 -14.97
CA ARG A 87 -11.08 0.09 -14.83
C ARG A 87 -9.83 -0.45 -14.13
N LEU A 88 -8.63 0.01 -14.49
CA LEU A 88 -7.39 -0.45 -13.86
C LEU A 88 -7.29 -0.02 -12.39
N LEU A 89 -7.70 1.21 -12.07
CA LEU A 89 -7.77 1.69 -10.69
C LEU A 89 -8.73 0.86 -9.84
N GLU A 90 -9.90 0.50 -10.37
CA GLU A 90 -10.87 -0.36 -9.69
C GLU A 90 -10.33 -1.78 -9.48
N VAL A 91 -9.61 -2.34 -10.46
CA VAL A 91 -8.93 -3.64 -10.32
C VAL A 91 -7.87 -3.57 -9.21
N ALA A 92 -7.06 -2.50 -9.18
CA ALA A 92 -6.03 -2.31 -8.16
C ALA A 92 -6.64 -2.14 -6.75
N ARG A 93 -7.75 -1.39 -6.64
CA ARG A 93 -8.53 -1.23 -5.40
C ARG A 93 -8.99 -2.59 -4.87
N ARG A 94 -9.67 -3.39 -5.68
CA ARG A 94 -10.14 -4.74 -5.29
C ARG A 94 -8.99 -5.67 -4.90
N ALA A 95 -7.87 -5.59 -5.63
CA ALA A 95 -6.68 -6.36 -5.29
C ALA A 95 -6.09 -5.96 -3.93
N SER A 96 -6.09 -4.66 -3.60
CA SER A 96 -5.64 -4.15 -2.30
C SER A 96 -6.53 -4.62 -1.15
N GLU A 97 -7.86 -4.63 -1.34
CA GLU A 97 -8.81 -5.13 -0.34
C GLU A 97 -8.69 -6.64 -0.12
N ALA A 98 -8.48 -7.41 -1.20
CA ALA A 98 -8.27 -8.85 -1.10
C ALA A 98 -6.99 -9.17 -0.32
N LEU A 99 -5.92 -8.41 -0.58
CA LEU A 99 -4.67 -8.54 0.15
C LEU A 99 -4.82 -8.14 1.63
N LEU A 100 -5.57 -7.08 1.93
CA LEU A 100 -5.91 -6.68 3.28
C LEU A 100 -6.61 -7.80 4.06
N ARG A 101 -7.60 -8.47 3.44
CA ARG A 101 -8.29 -9.63 4.05
C ARG A 101 -7.30 -10.75 4.36
N ASN A 102 -6.48 -11.14 3.38
CA ASN A 102 -5.46 -12.19 3.58
C ASN A 102 -4.47 -11.84 4.70
N LEU A 103 -4.09 -10.56 4.84
CA LEU A 103 -3.20 -10.11 5.92
C LEU A 103 -3.87 -10.18 7.29
N LYS A 104 -5.15 -9.80 7.39
CA LYS A 104 -5.95 -9.94 8.61
C LYS A 104 -6.05 -11.41 9.03
N ASP A 105 -6.36 -12.30 8.08
CA ASP A 105 -6.45 -13.73 8.33
C ASP A 105 -5.10 -14.31 8.79
N ALA A 106 -4.01 -13.92 8.14
CA ALA A 106 -2.66 -14.35 8.52
C ALA A 106 -2.28 -13.88 9.94
N LEU A 107 -2.60 -12.64 10.32
CA LEU A 107 -2.36 -12.12 11.66
C LEU A 107 -3.09 -12.96 12.72
N ILE A 108 -4.34 -13.33 12.46
CA ILE A 108 -5.15 -14.20 13.34
C ILE A 108 -4.53 -15.59 13.44
N ILE A 109 -4.22 -16.23 12.31
CA ILE A 109 -3.66 -17.59 12.26
C ILE A 109 -2.32 -17.67 13.01
N LEU A 110 -1.47 -16.66 12.88
CA LEU A 110 -0.15 -16.62 13.52
C LEU A 110 -0.22 -16.19 15.00
N GLY A 111 -1.41 -15.82 15.48
CA GLY A 111 -1.65 -15.41 16.86
C GLY A 111 -1.07 -14.03 17.19
N TYR A 112 -0.91 -13.16 16.20
CA TYR A 112 -0.55 -11.77 16.44
C TYR A 112 -1.80 -11.00 16.84
N GLN A 113 -1.75 -10.36 18.00
CA GLN A 113 -2.85 -9.51 18.45
C GLN A 113 -3.05 -8.38 17.45
N LEU A 114 -4.28 -8.21 16.98
CA LEU A 114 -4.69 -7.02 16.27
C LEU A 114 -4.88 -5.94 17.34
N PRO A 115 -3.99 -4.92 17.45
CA PRO A 115 -4.37 -3.75 18.22
C PRO A 115 -5.71 -3.24 17.68
N PRO A 116 -6.62 -2.75 18.55
CA PRO A 116 -7.92 -2.25 18.12
C PRO A 116 -7.69 -1.30 16.96
N SER A 117 -8.37 -1.56 15.83
CA SER A 117 -8.28 -0.70 14.67
C SER A 117 -8.60 0.72 15.14
N GLN A 118 -7.65 1.63 15.02
CA GLN A 118 -7.97 3.04 14.99
C GLN A 118 -8.14 3.42 13.52
N PRO A 119 -9.36 3.32 12.95
CA PRO A 119 -9.65 4.22 11.86
C PRO A 119 -9.91 5.57 12.52
N GLU A 120 -9.03 6.54 12.31
CA GLU A 120 -9.63 7.84 12.02
C GLU A 120 -10.21 7.67 10.61
N PRO A 121 -11.55 7.61 10.45
CA PRO A 121 -12.16 7.44 9.15
C PRO A 121 -11.70 8.57 8.24
N LEU A 122 -11.68 8.28 6.92
CA LEU A 122 -11.92 9.21 5.82
C LEU A 122 -11.97 10.77 5.97
N SER A 123 -11.33 11.50 6.90
CA SER A 123 -11.53 12.96 7.05
C SER A 123 -10.97 13.80 5.89
N TRP A 124 -10.25 13.17 4.95
CA TRP A 124 -9.73 13.74 3.70
C TRP A 124 -10.80 14.24 2.73
N ALA A 125 -12.08 13.92 2.97
CA ALA A 125 -13.24 14.34 2.17
C ALA A 125 -13.42 15.86 2.04
N GLN A 126 -12.72 16.68 2.84
CA GLN A 126 -12.85 18.14 2.83
C GLN A 126 -11.77 18.89 2.06
N THR A 127 -10.85 18.21 1.39
CA THR A 127 -9.80 18.91 0.65
C THR A 127 -10.31 19.26 -0.73
N ASP A 128 -10.94 20.43 -0.82
CA ASP A 128 -11.31 21.13 -2.06
C ASP A 128 -10.03 21.50 -2.83
N GLU A 129 -9.40 20.47 -3.39
CA GLU A 129 -8.05 20.53 -3.91
C GLU A 129 -8.08 20.67 -5.42
N ASN A 130 -7.25 21.58 -5.91
CA ASN A 130 -7.11 21.85 -7.34
C ASN A 130 -6.76 20.58 -8.13
N ALA A 131 -7.03 20.62 -9.44
CA ALA A 131 -6.80 19.49 -10.33
C ALA A 131 -5.37 18.91 -10.19
N PHE A 132 -4.36 19.78 -10.06
CA PHE A 132 -2.97 19.34 -9.91
C PHE A 132 -2.76 18.44 -8.69
N LYS A 133 -3.23 18.83 -7.50
CA LYS A 133 -3.10 18.02 -6.28
C LYS A 133 -3.81 16.67 -6.38
N ARG A 134 -4.99 16.62 -6.99
CA ARG A 134 -5.70 15.35 -7.27
C ARG A 134 -4.88 14.41 -8.15
N LYS A 135 -4.18 14.95 -9.17
CA LYS A 135 -3.26 14.17 -10.02
C LYS A 135 -2.06 13.65 -9.24
N VAL A 136 -1.49 14.49 -8.37
CA VAL A 136 -0.37 14.14 -7.48
C VAL A 136 -0.75 13.02 -6.53
N ARG A 137 -1.92 13.11 -5.89
CA ARG A 137 -2.46 12.07 -5.01
C ARG A 137 -2.51 10.72 -5.68
N GLY A 138 -3.08 10.66 -6.89
CA GLY A 138 -3.10 9.44 -7.70
C GLY A 138 -1.70 8.89 -7.97
N TYR A 139 -0.73 9.77 -8.25
CA TYR A 139 0.66 9.38 -8.53
C TYR A 139 1.33 8.77 -7.29
N VAL A 140 1.21 9.45 -6.14
CA VAL A 140 1.76 9.00 -4.86
C VAL A 140 1.15 7.66 -4.46
N LEU A 141 -0.17 7.50 -4.62
CA LEU A 141 -0.87 6.22 -4.37
C LEU A 141 -0.29 5.09 -5.22
N CYS A 142 -0.19 5.28 -6.54
CA CYS A 142 0.31 4.23 -7.43
C CYS A 142 1.75 3.85 -7.12
N ARG A 143 2.59 4.84 -6.79
CA ARG A 143 3.97 4.65 -6.34
C ARG A 143 4.03 3.82 -5.06
N ASP A 144 3.35 4.26 -4.01
CA ASP A 144 3.40 3.60 -2.70
C ASP A 144 2.79 2.19 -2.76
N PHE A 145 1.71 2.00 -3.52
CA PHE A 145 1.13 0.67 -3.77
C PHE A 145 2.15 -0.28 -4.43
N ARG A 146 2.86 0.18 -5.47
CA ARG A 146 3.91 -0.62 -6.13
C ARG A 146 5.05 -0.93 -5.16
N ASP A 147 5.47 0.04 -4.36
CA ASP A 147 6.59 -0.12 -3.44
C ASP A 147 6.22 -1.11 -2.31
N TRP A 148 4.98 -1.06 -1.80
CA TRP A 148 4.44 -2.07 -0.88
C TRP A 148 4.38 -3.46 -1.50
N LEU A 149 3.94 -3.60 -2.75
CA LEU A 149 3.94 -4.88 -3.46
C LEU A 149 5.35 -5.43 -3.72
N THR A 150 6.37 -4.56 -3.74
CA THR A 150 7.77 -4.97 -3.86
C THR A 150 8.36 -5.39 -2.51
N ARG A 151 7.94 -4.71 -1.44
CA ARG A 151 8.40 -4.98 -0.07
C ARG A 151 7.74 -6.23 0.53
N LEU A 152 6.43 -6.39 0.36
CA LEU A 152 5.66 -7.44 1.03
C LEU A 152 6.18 -8.86 0.78
N PRO A 153 6.56 -9.28 -0.45
CA PRO A 153 7.15 -10.60 -0.67
C PRO A 153 8.44 -10.82 0.13
N LYS A 154 9.29 -9.80 0.26
CA LYS A 154 10.54 -9.88 1.04
C LYS A 154 10.23 -10.03 2.53
N ASP A 155 9.24 -9.28 3.03
CA ASP A 155 8.78 -9.42 4.40
C ASP A 155 8.22 -10.83 4.66
N MET A 156 7.46 -11.40 3.70
CA MET A 156 6.94 -12.78 3.79
C MET A 156 8.04 -13.85 3.79
N GLU A 157 9.13 -13.68 3.03
CA GLU A 157 10.25 -14.64 3.06
C GLU A 157 10.99 -14.60 4.40
N ILE A 158 11.18 -13.42 4.99
CA ILE A 158 11.76 -13.27 6.33
C ILE A 158 10.86 -13.95 7.38
N LEU A 159 9.54 -13.79 7.26
CA LEU A 159 8.56 -14.45 8.12
C LEU A 159 8.72 -15.97 8.04
N LYS A 160 8.64 -16.55 6.84
CA LYS A 160 8.81 -18.00 6.63
C LYS A 160 10.12 -18.53 7.23
N GLY A 161 11.23 -17.81 7.03
CA GLY A 161 12.53 -18.18 7.60
C GLY A 161 12.54 -18.17 9.13
N THR A 162 11.90 -17.17 9.74
CA THR A 162 11.78 -17.06 11.20
C THR A 162 11.00 -18.24 11.80
N TRP A 163 9.91 -18.67 11.16
CA TRP A 163 9.13 -19.82 11.60
C TRP A 163 9.90 -21.15 11.47
N ARG A 164 10.61 -21.39 10.35
CA ARG A 164 11.43 -22.61 10.20
C ARG A 164 12.53 -22.74 11.26
N LEU A 165 13.14 -21.62 11.65
CA LEU A 165 14.14 -21.59 12.72
C LEU A 165 13.51 -21.87 14.09
N LYS A 166 12.29 -21.40 14.32
CA LYS A 166 11.54 -21.68 15.56
C LYS A 166 11.20 -23.17 15.69
N ASP A 167 10.73 -23.79 14.61
CA ASP A 167 10.40 -25.22 14.57
C ASP A 167 11.62 -26.11 14.81
N SER A 168 12.81 -25.65 14.41
CA SER A 168 14.06 -26.42 14.54
C SER A 168 14.83 -26.21 15.84
N LEU A 169 14.68 -25.05 16.50
CA LEU A 169 15.41 -24.72 17.72
C LEU A 169 14.60 -24.86 19.01
N GLY A 170 13.29 -25.11 18.94
CA GLY A 170 12.43 -25.24 20.13
C GLY A 170 12.42 -24.02 21.05
N GLN A 171 13.04 -22.91 20.64
CA GLN A 171 13.23 -21.71 21.44
C GLN A 171 12.22 -20.64 21.04
N ASP A 172 11.37 -20.29 22.01
CA ASP A 172 10.45 -19.18 21.92
C ASP A 172 11.22 -17.86 22.09
N LYS A 173 11.77 -17.32 20.99
CA LYS A 173 12.06 -15.89 20.98
C LYS A 173 10.72 -15.18 21.10
N LYS A 174 10.51 -14.48 22.21
CA LYS A 174 9.38 -13.55 22.40
C LYS A 174 9.31 -12.63 21.19
N ASP A 175 8.39 -12.92 20.30
CA ASP A 175 8.05 -12.04 19.18
C ASP A 175 7.41 -10.81 19.81
N CYS A 176 7.85 -9.61 19.45
CA CYS A 176 7.48 -8.37 20.17
C CYS A 176 5.97 -8.10 20.20
N CYS A 177 5.17 -8.83 19.41
CA CYS A 177 3.72 -8.73 19.32
C CYS A 177 2.96 -9.99 19.79
N ARG A 178 3.64 -10.98 20.39
CA ARG A 178 3.04 -12.20 20.94
C ARG A 178 3.02 -12.09 22.48
N PRO A 179 1.88 -12.35 23.15
CA PRO A 179 1.78 -12.25 24.61
C PRO A 179 2.75 -13.19 25.33
#